data_AF-A0A151E852-F1
#
_entry.id   AF-A0A151E852-F1
#
_cell.length_a   1.000
_cell.length_b   1.000
_cell.length_c   1.000
_cell.angle_alpha   90.00
_cell.angle_beta   90.00
_cell.angle_gamma   90.00
#
_symmetry.space_group_name_H-M   'P 1'
#
loop_
_entity.id
_entity.type
_entity.pdbx_description
1 polymer ?
#
loop_
_entity_poly.entity_id
_entity_poly.type
_entity_poly.pdbx_seq_one_letter_code
_entity_poly.pdbx_strand_id
1 'polypeptide(L)'
;MEKILVIIIGAILIIIIYYLGYLLALRIKKKEHEQKKRVQVCPRCGSTKWQMSGLWTAPFGPPHHMCSECGYQGIFAEVDKEKKEDFKKKVRKK
;
A
#
# COMPACT_ATOMS: atom_id res chain seq x y z
N MET A 1 38.43 13.91 -34.49
CA MET A 1 37.81 14.39 -33.23
C MET A 1 36.33 14.02 -33.13
N GLU A 2 35.56 14.06 -34.21
CA GLU A 2 34.12 13.74 -34.20
C GLU A 2 33.77 12.33 -33.67
N LYS A 3 34.54 11.30 -34.06
CA LYS A 3 34.31 9.92 -33.57
C LYS A 3 34.48 9.77 -32.05
N ILE A 4 35.40 10.54 -31.45
CA ILE A 4 35.65 10.52 -30.00
C ILE A 4 34.47 11.16 -29.26
N LEU A 5 33.92 12.24 -29.81
CA LEU A 5 32.75 12.92 -29.25
C LEU A 5 31.53 11.98 -29.19
N VAL A 6 31.28 11.22 -30.26
CA VAL A 6 30.16 10.27 -30.32
C VAL A 6 30.29 9.17 -29.27
N ILE A 7 31.49 8.65 -29.05
CA ILE A 7 31.75 7.61 -28.04
C ILE A 7 31.48 8.16 -26.62
N ILE A 8 31.93 9.38 -26.33
CA ILE A 8 31.71 10.02 -25.03
C ILE A 8 30.22 10.25 -24.78
N ILE A 9 29.48 10.76 -25.77
CA ILE A 9 28.03 10.97 -25.65
C ILE A 9 27.31 9.65 -25.43
N GLY A 10 27.69 8.59 -26.15
CA GLY A 10 27.13 7.25 -25.96
C GLY A 10 27.35 6.71 -24.55
N ALA A 11 28.57 6.84 -24.02
CA ALA A 11 28.89 6.43 -22.66
C ALA A 11 28.08 7.20 -21.60
N ILE A 12 27.93 8.52 -21.78
CA ILE A 12 27.13 9.36 -20.88
C ILE A 12 25.65 8.94 -20.91
N LEU A 13 25.08 8.68 -22.08
CA LEU A 13 23.70 8.22 -22.21
C LEU A 13 23.47 6.87 -21.50
N ILE A 14 24.41 5.93 -21.62
CA ILE A 14 24.33 4.63 -20.93
C ILE A 14 24.35 4.84 -19.40
N ILE A 15 25.24 5.70 -18.90
CA ILE A 15 25.32 6.01 -17.47
C ILE A 15 24.01 6.65 -16.98
N ILE A 16 23.44 7.58 -17.75
CA ILE A 16 22.16 8.23 -17.43
C ILE A 16 21.04 7.18 -17.37
N ILE A 17 20.94 6.29 -18.36
CA ILE A 17 19.93 5.21 -18.36
C ILE A 17 20.08 4.33 -17.12
N TYR A 18 21.31 3.95 -16.78
CA TYR A 18 21.59 3.14 -15.58
C TYR A 18 21.18 3.86 -14.29
N TYR A 19 21.47 5.16 -14.20
CA TYR A 19 21.11 5.99 -13.05
C TYR A 19 19.58 6.17 -12.92
N LEU A 20 18.87 6.35 -14.03
CA LEU A 20 17.41 6.42 -14.05
C LEU A 20 16.78 5.08 -13.59
N GLY A 21 17.31 3.95 -14.06
CA GLY A 21 16.89 2.63 -13.62
C GLY A 21 17.08 2.42 -12.12
N TYR A 22 18.24 2.83 -11.58
CA TYR A 22 18.53 2.78 -10.14
C TYR A 22 17.52 3.62 -9.32
N LEU A 23 17.21 4.84 -9.77
CA LEU A 23 16.22 5.71 -9.10
C LEU A 23 14.80 5.12 -9.12
N LEU A 24 14.39 4.50 -10.22
CA LEU A 24 13.10 3.82 -10.32
C LEU A 24 13.01 2.65 -9.34
N ALA A 25 14.05 1.81 -9.27
CA ALA A 25 14.11 0.69 -8.32
C ALA A 25 13.98 1.16 -6.85
N LEU A 26 14.63 2.27 -6.50
CA LEU A 26 14.50 2.86 -5.16
C LEU A 26 13.07 3.33 -4.85
N ARG A 27 12.37 3.96 -5.81
CA ARG A 27 10.98 4.38 -5.62
C ARG A 27 10.04 3.19 -5.42
N ILE A 28 10.24 2.10 -6.16
CA ILE A 28 9.42 0.89 -6.02
C ILE A 28 9.60 0.28 -4.62
N LYS A 29 10.85 0.10 -4.17
CA LYS A 29 11.14 -0.42 -2.82
C LYS A 29 10.55 0.45 -1.71
N LYS A 30 10.60 1.78 -1.87
CA LYS A 30 10.00 2.70 -0.89
C LYS A 30 8.48 2.53 -0.81
N LYS A 31 7.79 2.46 -1.96
CA LYS A 31 6.33 2.25 -2.00
C LYS A 31 5.93 0.91 -1.37
N GLU A 32 6.69 -0.16 -1.64
CA GLU A 32 6.42 -1.47 -1.03
C GLU A 32 6.57 -1.43 0.49
N HIS A 33 7.59 -0.73 0.99
CA HIS A 33 7.75 -0.48 2.43
C HIS A 33 6.60 0.33 3.03
N GLU A 34 6.11 1.36 2.33
CA GLU A 34 4.96 2.16 2.78
C GLU A 34 3.66 1.35 2.77
N GLN A 35 3.43 0.50 1.76
CA GLN A 35 2.25 -0.38 1.72
C GLN A 35 2.29 -1.44 2.82
N LYS A 36 3.46 -2.05 3.10
CA LYS A 36 3.63 -2.98 4.22
C LYS A 36 3.37 -2.32 5.58
N LYS A 37 3.48 -0.99 5.67
CA LYS A 37 3.15 -0.23 6.87
C LYS A 37 1.67 0.04 7.03
N ARG A 38 0.81 -0.17 6.03
CA ARG A 38 -0.64 0.08 6.19
C ARG A 38 -1.38 -1.18 6.61
N VAL A 39 -2.37 -1.03 7.47
CA VAL A 39 -3.29 -2.09 7.91
C VAL A 39 -4.72 -1.60 7.85
N GLN A 40 -5.61 -2.47 7.42
CA GLN A 40 -7.04 -2.22 7.45
C GLN A 40 -7.58 -2.44 8.86
N VAL A 41 -8.25 -1.43 9.41
CA VAL A 41 -8.88 -1.45 10.73
C VAL A 41 -10.37 -1.17 10.61
N CYS A 42 -11.16 -1.86 11.43
CA CYS A 42 -12.58 -1.61 11.56
C CYS A 42 -12.79 -0.19 12.11
N PRO A 43 -13.56 0.68 11.45
CA PRO A 43 -13.80 2.05 11.93
C PRO A 43 -14.62 2.09 13.23
N ARG A 44 -15.34 1.00 13.54
CA ARG A 44 -16.24 0.92 14.70
C ARG A 44 -15.57 0.43 15.98
N CYS A 45 -14.61 -0.50 15.88
CA CYS A 45 -13.95 -1.09 17.07
C CYS A 45 -12.42 -1.09 17.01
N GLY A 46 -11.81 -0.71 15.88
CA GLY A 46 -10.36 -0.71 15.68
C GLY A 46 -9.76 -2.10 15.47
N SER A 47 -10.56 -3.15 15.31
CA SER A 47 -10.06 -4.51 15.04
C SER A 47 -9.48 -4.62 13.63
N THR A 48 -8.36 -5.34 13.47
CA THR A 48 -7.81 -5.72 12.16
C THR A 48 -8.35 -7.06 11.67
N LYS A 49 -9.20 -7.73 12.45
CA LYS A 49 -9.80 -9.02 12.09
C LYS A 49 -11.07 -8.78 11.30
N TRP A 50 -11.03 -9.15 10.03
CA TRP A 50 -12.18 -9.10 9.15
C TRP A 50 -12.26 -10.38 8.32
N GLN A 51 -13.49 -10.69 7.93
CA GLN A 51 -13.84 -11.82 7.09
C GLN A 51 -14.57 -11.28 5.86
N MET A 52 -14.37 -11.92 4.71
CA MET A 52 -15.10 -11.57 3.51
C MET A 52 -16.50 -12.18 3.61
N SER A 53 -17.51 -11.34 3.83
CA SER A 53 -18.90 -11.75 3.76
C SER A 53 -19.33 -11.71 2.29
N GLY A 54 -19.70 -12.87 1.73
CA GLY A 54 -20.31 -12.95 0.40
C GLY A 54 -19.59 -13.83 -0.64
N LEU A 55 -18.65 -14.70 -0.24
CA LEU A 55 -18.03 -15.65 -1.17
C LEU A 55 -19.06 -16.56 -1.88
N TRP A 56 -20.22 -16.77 -1.26
CA TRP A 56 -21.33 -17.59 -1.78
C TRP A 56 -22.47 -16.77 -2.43
N THR A 57 -22.45 -15.44 -2.37
CA THR A 57 -23.47 -14.54 -2.96
C THR A 57 -22.93 -13.76 -4.17
N ALA A 58 -21.87 -14.29 -4.77
CA ALA A 58 -20.95 -13.60 -5.67
C ALA A 58 -21.43 -13.24 -7.10
N PRO A 59 -22.64 -13.55 -7.60
CA PRO A 59 -23.07 -12.93 -8.87
C PRO A 59 -23.75 -11.56 -8.69
N PHE A 60 -24.25 -11.20 -7.49
CA PHE A 60 -25.24 -10.12 -7.36
C PHE A 60 -24.91 -8.99 -6.36
N GLY A 61 -23.71 -8.92 -5.80
CA GLY A 61 -23.35 -7.80 -4.90
C GLY A 61 -21.84 -7.60 -4.71
N PRO A 62 -21.40 -6.37 -4.39
CA PRO A 62 -20.00 -6.09 -4.11
C PRO A 62 -19.53 -6.87 -2.88
N PRO A 63 -18.27 -7.33 -2.85
CA PRO A 63 -17.73 -8.04 -1.69
C PRO A 63 -17.76 -7.12 -0.47
N HIS A 64 -18.53 -7.51 0.55
CA HIS A 64 -18.59 -6.76 1.80
C HIS A 64 -17.58 -7.37 2.78
N HIS A 65 -16.78 -6.52 3.41
CA HIS A 65 -15.91 -6.92 4.51
C HIS A 65 -16.71 -6.82 5.81
N MET A 66 -16.69 -7.90 6.61
CA MET A 66 -17.33 -7.96 7.92
C MET A 66 -16.28 -8.05 9.03
N CYS A 67 -16.38 -7.21 10.04
CA CYS A 67 -15.52 -7.27 11.21
C CYS A 67 -15.93 -8.45 12.10
N SER A 68 -14.98 -9.34 12.41
CA SER A 68 -15.25 -10.52 13.23
C SER A 68 -15.46 -10.22 14.72
N GLU A 69 -15.14 -9.01 15.18
CA GLU A 69 -15.30 -8.64 16.60
C GLU A 69 -16.60 -7.89 16.89
N CYS A 70 -17.02 -6.95 16.03
CA CYS A 70 -18.19 -6.11 16.28
C CYS A 70 -19.29 -6.23 15.21
N GLY A 71 -19.13 -7.14 14.25
CA GLY A 71 -20.12 -7.36 13.18
C GLY A 71 -20.29 -6.20 12.19
N TYR A 72 -19.39 -5.21 12.20
CA TYR A 72 -19.46 -4.08 11.26
C TYR A 72 -19.25 -4.57 9.83
N GLN A 73 -20.21 -4.29 8.95
CA GLN A 73 -20.12 -4.56 7.51
C GLN A 73 -19.93 -3.25 6.76
N GLY A 74 -18.88 -3.14 5.97
CA GLY A 74 -18.59 -1.92 5.22
C GLY A 74 -17.13 -1.75 4.85
N ILE A 75 -16.73 -0.50 4.60
CA ILE A 75 -15.37 -0.13 4.21
C ILE A 75 -14.50 -0.04 5.46
N PHE A 76 -13.33 -0.67 5.42
CA PHE A 76 -12.34 -0.61 6.49
C PHE A 76 -11.41 0.57 6.27
N ALA A 77 -11.02 1.24 7.34
CA ALA A 77 -10.08 2.36 7.27
C ALA A 77 -8.66 1.81 7.13
N GLU A 78 -7.86 2.39 6.24
CA GLU A 78 -6.44 2.08 6.14
C GLU A 78 -5.66 3.03 7.07
N VAL A 79 -4.92 2.47 8.03
CA VAL A 79 -4.07 3.23 8.94
C VAL A 79 -2.64 2.69 8.94
N ASP A 80 -1.68 3.56 9.21
CA ASP A 80 -0.31 3.14 9.46
C ASP A 80 -0.26 2.19 10.68
N LYS A 81 0.46 1.08 10.57
CA LYS A 81 0.69 0.07 11.61
C LYS A 81 1.18 0.71 12.91
N GLU A 82 2.05 1.71 12.78
CA GLU A 82 2.60 2.48 13.91
C GLU A 82 1.52 3.28 14.64
N LYS A 83 0.47 3.73 13.94
CA LYS A 83 -0.65 4.52 14.49
C LYS A 83 -1.88 3.68 14.83
N LYS A 84 -1.81 2.36 14.70
CA LYS A 84 -2.93 1.43 14.96
C LYS A 84 -3.42 1.53 16.41
N GLU A 85 -2.50 1.55 17.38
CA GLU A 85 -2.85 1.62 18.81
C GLU A 85 -3.52 2.95 19.16
N ASP A 86 -3.06 4.05 18.58
CA ASP A 86 -3.67 5.37 18.77
C ASP A 86 -5.08 5.45 18.16
N PHE A 87 -5.27 4.83 16.98
CA PHE A 87 -6.58 4.71 16.36
C PHE A 87 -7.54 3.91 17.26
N LYS A 88 -7.09 2.76 17.79
CA LYS A 88 -7.89 1.92 18.70
C LYS A 88 -8.28 2.67 19.98
N LYS A 89 -7.38 3.47 20.55
CA LYS A 89 -7.66 4.33 21.72
C LYS A 89 -8.71 5.40 21.40
N LYS A 90 -8.64 6.02 20.22
CA LYS A 90 -9.63 7.04 19.79
C LYS A 90 -11.01 6.44 19.58
N VAL A 91 -11.10 5.27 18.94
CA VAL A 91 -12.37 4.58 18.66
C VAL A 91 -13.03 4.07 19.95
N ARG A 92 -12.26 3.54 20.91
CA ARG A 92 -12.78 3.07 22.21
C ARG A 92 -13.23 4.19 23.16
N LYS A 93 -12.80 5.43 22.95
CA LYS A 93 -13.18 6.58 23.79
C LYS A 93 -14.55 7.17 23.45
N LYS A 94 -15.24 6.63 22.44
CA LYS A 94 -16.53 7.11 21.95
C LYS A 94 -17.59 6.05 22.20
#